data_AF-A0A3P7L818-F1
#
_entry.id   AF-A0A3P7L818-F1
#
_cell.length_a   1.000
_cell.length_b   1.000
_cell.length_c   1.000
_cell.angle_alpha   90.00
_cell.angle_beta   90.00
_cell.angle_gamma   90.00
#
_symmetry.space_group_name_H-M   'P 1'
#
loop_
_entity.id
_entity.type
_entity.pdbx_description
1 polymer ?
#
loop_
_entity_poly.entity_id
_entity_poly.type
_entity_poly.pdbx_seq_one_letter_code
_entity_poly.pdbx_strand_id
1 'polypeptide(L)'
;MPWWLFCLLLGVEAQVINQNIGAGTGQNIGSPGTIFSGTGNNPYYGVNLVPFGPEAGDLKVNPGMLTAGQTIDLHMFFPFYGGLYNYTTLSVNGYIGFATVLDQGPTINVGPESTDWPRQEDPAMIAPYLCKQQACPGTPESYARCDQQSDYFLDEMMRWLQEGVAGASMFRADAALVVTWHNTASAIAGRSDIDAGQSATYQAIWLTDQPGRLSYVILNYDRLGFDAQDFRANSRSGRCRALFNGGNHTGVVEVDPTQAYKNTPKVLAQRSGVPHVVRGRYMFRVDDIVRPAGCSNKTGGTFPMMIYPNIVNMLGEMTVDVNAMCLDRAQTYILMIEEREVATCNVLNAAIARCSLPKIYDWGTKTVYFQPQSRGANDEKAFVGYIYFVPPTLDPQRLDIGNLYEWYKNPMPNYLMPISWFPRNFTNPDLFNNLNQVGTRISDDALYGVQLGLYVIGYREYKDDEIKKFRPEHRTLARIATYTNRNTFDYRWKAQEEVINLNQVQQWYLNDWERWNTLYTYRVQQWYLNDWERWNTLYTYRVGYLKLAPMRPNDMNGTELLAG
;
A
#
# COMPACT_ATOMS: atom_id res chain seq x y z
N MET A 1 -20.45 79.87 -18.51
CA MET A 1 -20.16 79.47 -19.91
C MET A 1 -19.73 78.01 -19.93
N PRO A 2 -19.92 77.26 -21.02
CA PRO A 2 -19.90 75.78 -21.00
C PRO A 2 -18.79 75.10 -21.83
N TRP A 3 -18.43 73.87 -21.41
CA TRP A 3 -17.99 72.68 -22.22
C TRP A 3 -16.65 72.82 -22.99
N TRP A 4 -15.81 71.78 -23.13
CA TRP A 4 -16.01 70.52 -23.88
C TRP A 4 -15.08 69.38 -23.41
N LEU A 5 -15.31 68.16 -23.93
CA LEU A 5 -14.64 66.90 -23.56
C LEU A 5 -13.90 66.30 -24.79
N PHE A 6 -12.88 65.46 -24.59
CA PHE A 6 -12.30 64.62 -25.64
C PHE A 6 -11.97 63.20 -25.13
N CYS A 7 -12.15 62.20 -26.00
CA CYS A 7 -11.91 60.78 -25.75
C CYS A 7 -11.23 60.17 -26.98
N LEU A 8 -10.41 59.13 -26.82
CA LEU A 8 -9.63 58.52 -27.90
C LEU A 8 -9.72 56.97 -27.86
N LEU A 9 -9.88 56.39 -29.05
CA LEU A 9 -10.06 54.95 -29.31
C LEU A 9 -9.01 54.46 -30.32
N LEU A 10 -8.38 53.31 -30.03
CA LEU A 10 -7.70 52.39 -30.96
C LEU A 10 -7.78 50.99 -30.28
N GLY A 11 -7.94 49.84 -30.92
CA GLY A 11 -7.95 49.50 -32.35
C GLY A 11 -7.15 48.19 -32.54
N VAL A 12 -7.82 47.06 -32.80
CA VAL A 12 -7.17 45.73 -32.92
C VAL A 12 -7.69 44.99 -34.16
N GLU A 13 -6.79 44.60 -35.06
CA GLU A 13 -7.03 43.67 -36.16
C GLU A 13 -5.85 42.68 -36.29
N ALA A 14 -6.09 41.55 -36.98
CA ALA A 14 -5.21 40.38 -37.01
C ALA A 14 -4.70 40.05 -38.43
N GLN A 15 -3.62 39.28 -38.54
CA GLN A 15 -3.29 38.53 -39.78
C GLN A 15 -2.35 37.33 -39.55
N VAL A 16 -2.31 36.43 -40.54
CA VAL A 16 -1.81 35.03 -40.47
C VAL A 16 -0.72 34.76 -41.54
N ILE A 17 0.38 34.07 -41.17
CA ILE A 17 1.39 33.42 -42.05
C ILE A 17 2.01 32.23 -41.25
N ASN A 18 2.73 31.24 -41.82
CA ASN A 18 2.31 30.12 -42.68
C ASN A 18 3.36 28.96 -42.54
N GLN A 19 3.24 27.85 -43.26
CA GLN A 19 4.11 26.65 -43.16
C GLN A 19 5.26 26.56 -44.18
N ASN A 20 6.33 25.83 -43.82
CA ASN A 20 7.26 25.00 -44.64
C ASN A 20 8.29 24.39 -43.66
N ILE A 21 8.60 23.09 -43.51
CA ILE A 21 8.62 21.83 -44.31
C ILE A 21 9.91 21.58 -45.13
N GLY A 22 10.58 20.45 -44.80
CA GLY A 22 11.64 19.75 -45.56
C GLY A 22 12.96 19.60 -44.79
N ALA A 23 13.75 18.52 -44.85
CA ALA A 23 13.61 17.11 -45.28
C ALA A 23 14.83 16.32 -44.69
N GLY A 24 14.93 14.98 -44.59
CA GLY A 24 14.07 13.85 -44.97
C GLY A 24 14.77 12.50 -44.66
N THR A 25 14.29 11.37 -45.23
CA THR A 25 14.74 9.95 -45.04
C THR A 25 14.48 9.35 -43.64
N GLY A 26 13.84 8.19 -43.45
CA GLY A 26 12.96 7.42 -44.34
C GLY A 26 13.22 5.90 -44.37
N GLN A 27 12.48 5.12 -43.59
CA GLN A 27 12.12 3.72 -43.93
C GLN A 27 10.86 3.26 -43.16
N ASN A 28 9.99 2.53 -43.84
CA ASN A 28 8.67 2.05 -43.39
C ASN A 28 8.65 0.51 -43.43
N ILE A 29 8.42 -0.19 -42.32
CA ILE A 29 7.91 -1.58 -42.30
C ILE A 29 7.13 -1.84 -40.99
N GLY A 30 5.87 -2.31 -41.09
CA GLY A 30 5.20 -3.11 -40.03
C GLY A 30 4.08 -2.45 -39.20
N SER A 31 2.83 -2.88 -39.43
CA SER A 31 1.67 -2.77 -38.51
C SER A 31 1.52 -4.11 -37.75
N PRO A 32 0.75 -4.28 -36.64
CA PRO A 32 -0.24 -3.37 -36.03
C PRO A 32 -0.06 -3.08 -34.52
N GLY A 33 -0.81 -2.11 -33.99
CA GLY A 33 -0.88 -1.84 -32.54
C GLY A 33 -0.96 -0.36 -32.16
N THR A 34 -2.02 0.35 -32.54
CA THR A 34 -2.26 1.72 -32.07
C THR A 34 -2.88 1.71 -30.68
N ILE A 35 -2.03 1.89 -29.67
CA ILE A 35 -2.38 1.94 -28.24
C ILE A 35 -3.43 3.03 -27.97
N PHE A 36 -4.57 2.66 -27.37
CA PHE A 36 -5.61 3.60 -26.92
C PHE A 36 -5.12 4.47 -25.76
N SER A 37 -4.85 5.76 -26.02
CA SER A 37 -4.36 6.70 -25.01
C SER A 37 -5.48 7.43 -24.26
N GLY A 38 -5.92 6.86 -23.14
CA GLY A 38 -6.46 7.67 -22.03
C GLY A 38 -5.32 8.55 -21.49
N THR A 39 -5.38 9.86 -21.74
CA THR A 39 -4.18 10.71 -21.80
C THR A 39 -3.52 10.99 -20.44
N GLY A 40 -2.47 10.22 -20.16
CA GLY A 40 -1.42 10.51 -19.18
C GLY A 40 -0.04 10.36 -19.83
N ASN A 41 0.66 11.48 -20.07
CA ASN A 41 2.02 11.46 -20.63
C ASN A 41 3.09 11.22 -19.54
N ASN A 42 2.87 10.26 -18.63
CA ASN A 42 3.90 9.82 -17.70
C ASN A 42 4.73 8.70 -18.40
N PRO A 43 6.00 8.94 -18.76
CA PRO A 43 6.80 7.99 -19.53
C PRO A 43 7.09 6.67 -18.78
N TYR A 44 6.75 6.58 -17.50
CA TYR A 44 6.95 5.38 -16.67
C TYR A 44 5.66 4.60 -16.34
N TYR A 45 4.48 5.23 -16.46
CA TYR A 45 3.19 4.66 -16.10
C TYR A 45 2.14 5.21 -17.06
N GLY A 46 1.71 4.38 -18.02
CA GLY A 46 0.90 4.84 -19.16
C GLY A 46 -0.57 5.13 -18.84
N VAL A 47 -1.44 4.58 -19.69
CA VAL A 47 -2.89 4.79 -19.67
C VAL A 47 -3.50 4.41 -18.31
N ASN A 48 -4.43 5.22 -17.80
CA ASN A 48 -5.03 4.99 -16.47
C ASN A 48 -5.84 3.68 -16.39
N LEU A 49 -6.51 3.33 -17.48
CA LEU A 49 -7.32 2.11 -17.62
C LEU A 49 -6.46 0.97 -18.15
N VAL A 50 -6.67 -0.26 -17.67
CA VAL A 50 -6.13 -1.46 -18.36
C VAL A 50 -6.88 -1.67 -19.69
N PRO A 51 -6.26 -2.28 -20.71
CA PRO A 51 -6.90 -2.54 -22.01
C PRO A 51 -8.26 -3.28 -21.88
N PHE A 52 -9.20 -2.94 -22.74
CA PHE A 52 -10.56 -3.53 -22.77
C PHE A 52 -11.14 -3.46 -24.20
N GLY A 53 -12.20 -4.23 -24.44
CA GLY A 53 -12.94 -4.28 -25.69
C GLY A 53 -12.45 -5.35 -26.68
N PRO A 54 -12.99 -5.37 -27.91
CA PRO A 54 -12.69 -6.40 -28.91
C PRO A 54 -11.19 -6.54 -29.23
N GLU A 55 -10.46 -5.43 -29.21
CA GLU A 55 -9.01 -5.40 -29.47
C GLU A 55 -8.18 -6.02 -28.35
N ALA A 56 -8.71 -6.08 -27.12
CA ALA A 56 -8.15 -6.82 -25.99
C ALA A 56 -8.60 -8.29 -25.96
N GLY A 57 -9.41 -8.73 -26.93
CA GLY A 57 -9.95 -10.08 -27.03
C GLY A 57 -11.26 -10.30 -26.27
N ASP A 58 -11.95 -9.25 -25.82
CA ASP A 58 -13.21 -9.41 -25.10
C ASP A 58 -14.33 -9.90 -26.05
N LEU A 59 -15.11 -10.90 -25.61
CA LEU A 59 -16.17 -11.54 -26.41
C LEU A 59 -17.54 -10.93 -26.14
N LYS A 60 -18.30 -10.67 -27.20
CA LYS A 60 -19.60 -10.00 -27.13
C LYS A 60 -20.62 -10.76 -26.28
N VAL A 61 -21.36 -10.02 -25.46
CA VAL A 61 -22.41 -10.48 -24.56
C VAL A 61 -23.75 -9.83 -24.92
N ASN A 62 -24.85 -10.49 -24.56
CA ASN A 62 -26.20 -10.18 -25.06
C ASN A 62 -26.76 -8.85 -24.47
N PRO A 63 -27.17 -7.86 -25.29
CA PRO A 63 -27.64 -6.55 -24.81
C PRO A 63 -28.92 -6.55 -23.96
N GLY A 64 -29.65 -7.66 -23.87
CA GLY A 64 -30.94 -7.73 -23.15
C GLY A 64 -30.87 -7.62 -21.62
N MET A 65 -29.69 -7.52 -21.00
CA MET A 65 -29.49 -7.65 -19.55
C MET A 65 -28.95 -6.38 -18.86
N LEU A 66 -28.83 -5.26 -19.58
CA LEU A 66 -28.07 -4.08 -19.14
C LEU A 66 -28.56 -3.47 -17.82
N THR A 67 -29.88 -3.31 -17.62
CA THR A 67 -30.44 -2.57 -16.48
C THR A 67 -30.51 -3.39 -15.18
N ALA A 68 -31.03 -4.62 -15.25
CA ALA A 68 -31.13 -5.54 -14.10
C ALA A 68 -29.78 -6.14 -13.69
N GLY A 69 -28.80 -6.10 -14.61
CA GLY A 69 -27.48 -6.64 -14.45
C GLY A 69 -27.36 -8.08 -14.92
N GLN A 70 -26.15 -8.47 -15.27
CA GLN A 70 -25.80 -9.82 -15.69
C GLN A 70 -25.05 -10.53 -14.56
N THR A 71 -25.58 -11.67 -14.09
CA THR A 71 -24.83 -12.55 -13.20
C THR A 71 -23.75 -13.31 -13.96
N ILE A 72 -22.54 -13.34 -13.39
CA ILE A 72 -21.36 -14.04 -13.88
C ILE A 72 -20.82 -14.88 -12.72
N ASP A 73 -20.59 -16.16 -12.98
CA ASP A 73 -19.94 -17.06 -12.03
C ASP A 73 -18.44 -16.76 -11.94
N LEU A 74 -17.91 -16.70 -10.72
CA LEU A 74 -16.48 -16.53 -10.46
C LEU A 74 -15.87 -17.91 -10.24
N HIS A 75 -14.77 -18.22 -10.93
CA HIS A 75 -14.08 -19.51 -10.81
C HIS A 75 -13.41 -19.76 -9.45
N MET A 76 -13.40 -18.76 -8.56
CA MET A 76 -12.94 -18.87 -7.18
C MET A 76 -13.73 -17.90 -6.27
N PHE A 77 -13.53 -18.02 -4.96
CA PHE A 77 -14.12 -17.12 -3.99
C PHE A 77 -13.32 -15.82 -3.87
N PHE A 78 -14.01 -14.68 -3.98
CA PHE A 78 -13.46 -13.37 -3.70
C PHE A 78 -14.01 -12.85 -2.34
N PRO A 79 -13.14 -12.53 -1.37
CA PRO A 79 -13.54 -11.91 -0.10
C PRO A 79 -14.06 -10.48 -0.26
N PHE A 80 -15.17 -10.16 0.40
CA PHE A 80 -15.68 -8.79 0.52
C PHE A 80 -16.55 -8.64 1.79
N TYR A 81 -16.21 -7.69 2.67
CA TYR A 81 -16.91 -7.45 3.95
C TYR A 81 -17.07 -8.72 4.83
N GLY A 82 -16.06 -9.61 4.82
CA GLY A 82 -16.09 -10.90 5.51
C GLY A 82 -16.91 -11.99 4.83
N GLY A 83 -17.66 -11.66 3.77
CA GLY A 83 -18.33 -12.62 2.89
C GLY A 83 -17.37 -13.20 1.86
N LEU A 84 -17.66 -14.43 1.39
CA LEU A 84 -16.95 -15.09 0.30
C LEU A 84 -17.90 -15.27 -0.89
N TYR A 85 -17.60 -14.61 -2.01
CA TYR A 85 -18.48 -14.60 -3.18
C TYR A 85 -17.87 -15.36 -4.35
N ASN A 86 -18.62 -16.32 -4.90
CA ASN A 86 -18.29 -17.09 -6.11
C ASN A 86 -19.14 -16.69 -7.32
N TYR A 87 -19.86 -15.56 -7.24
CA TYR A 87 -20.61 -14.97 -8.34
C TYR A 87 -20.65 -13.45 -8.18
N THR A 88 -21.00 -12.74 -9.24
CA THR A 88 -21.32 -11.32 -9.17
C THR A 88 -22.33 -10.90 -10.23
N THR A 89 -23.13 -9.87 -9.96
CA THR A 89 -24.05 -9.25 -10.91
C THR A 89 -23.50 -7.90 -11.35
N LEU A 90 -23.13 -7.78 -12.64
CA LEU A 90 -22.61 -6.55 -13.23
C LEU A 90 -23.75 -5.72 -13.84
N SER A 91 -23.92 -4.46 -13.44
CA SER A 91 -24.95 -3.56 -13.99
C SER A 91 -24.37 -2.34 -14.68
N VAL A 92 -25.02 -1.84 -15.74
CA VAL A 92 -24.62 -0.55 -16.35
C VAL A 92 -24.70 0.61 -15.39
N ASN A 93 -25.48 0.48 -14.30
CA ASN A 93 -25.67 1.48 -13.25
C ASN A 93 -24.43 1.70 -12.35
N GLY A 94 -23.25 1.23 -12.77
CA GLY A 94 -21.96 1.50 -12.14
C GLY A 94 -21.69 0.72 -10.86
N TYR A 95 -22.16 -0.53 -10.79
CA TYR A 95 -21.90 -1.43 -9.67
C TYR A 95 -21.63 -2.89 -10.07
N ILE A 96 -20.89 -3.55 -9.18
CA ILE A 96 -20.59 -4.98 -9.08
C ILE A 96 -21.33 -5.47 -7.84
N GLY A 97 -22.46 -6.15 -8.03
CA GLY A 97 -23.34 -6.60 -6.94
C GLY A 97 -23.08 -8.04 -6.54
N PHE A 98 -23.38 -8.39 -5.30
CA PHE A 98 -23.29 -9.75 -4.75
C PHE A 98 -24.62 -10.27 -4.21
N ALA A 99 -25.71 -9.58 -4.58
CA ALA A 99 -27.09 -9.95 -4.34
C ALA A 99 -27.95 -9.33 -5.45
N THR A 100 -29.22 -9.71 -5.53
CA THR A 100 -30.21 -9.00 -6.36
C THR A 100 -30.29 -7.55 -5.90
N VAL A 101 -30.24 -6.60 -6.84
CA VAL A 101 -30.48 -5.18 -6.56
C VAL A 101 -31.83 -4.79 -7.15
N LEU A 102 -32.84 -4.66 -6.28
CA LEU A 102 -34.14 -4.17 -6.71
C LEU A 102 -34.06 -2.68 -7.10
N ASP A 103 -34.60 -2.33 -8.26
CA ASP A 103 -34.55 -0.96 -8.78
C ASP A 103 -35.61 -0.06 -8.10
N GLN A 104 -35.28 0.45 -6.92
CA GLN A 104 -36.22 1.18 -6.07
C GLN A 104 -36.31 2.69 -6.37
N GLY A 105 -36.91 3.04 -7.50
CA GLY A 105 -37.27 4.43 -7.84
C GLY A 105 -36.19 5.17 -8.62
N PRO A 106 -36.05 6.51 -8.49
CA PRO A 106 -35.10 7.29 -9.30
C PRO A 106 -33.64 7.20 -8.82
N THR A 107 -33.40 6.75 -7.58
CA THR A 107 -32.07 6.59 -6.99
C THR A 107 -31.92 5.18 -6.42
N ILE A 108 -30.75 4.57 -6.63
CA ILE A 108 -30.42 3.29 -6.01
C ILE A 108 -29.96 3.61 -4.57
N ASN A 109 -30.76 3.20 -3.59
CA ASN A 109 -30.51 3.42 -2.17
C ASN A 109 -29.81 2.20 -1.58
N VAL A 110 -28.80 2.41 -0.74
CA VAL A 110 -27.91 1.38 -0.19
C VAL A 110 -27.37 1.79 1.18
N GLY A 111 -27.19 0.81 2.05
CA GLY A 111 -26.65 0.97 3.39
C GLY A 111 -27.66 1.46 4.45
N PRO A 112 -27.23 1.47 5.73
CA PRO A 112 -28.13 1.59 6.88
C PRO A 112 -28.83 2.95 7.01
N GLU A 113 -28.27 4.02 6.43
CA GLU A 113 -28.90 5.35 6.47
C GLU A 113 -30.02 5.53 5.43
N SER A 114 -30.14 4.63 4.44
CA SER A 114 -31.07 4.80 3.31
C SER A 114 -31.95 3.59 2.99
N THR A 115 -31.87 2.53 3.82
CA THR A 115 -32.67 1.31 3.69
C THR A 115 -33.24 0.88 5.06
N ASP A 116 -34.45 0.29 5.10
CA ASP A 116 -35.05 -0.29 6.32
C ASP A 116 -34.90 -1.83 6.33
N TRP A 117 -33.68 -2.35 6.50
CA TRP A 117 -33.43 -3.80 6.53
C TRP A 117 -34.01 -4.45 7.81
N PRO A 118 -34.67 -5.63 7.74
CA PRO A 118 -34.82 -6.52 6.58
C PRO A 118 -36.13 -6.30 5.76
N ARG A 119 -36.88 -5.22 5.99
CA ARG A 119 -38.11 -4.93 5.21
C ARG A 119 -37.81 -4.43 3.80
N GLN A 120 -36.67 -3.78 3.63
CA GLN A 120 -36.09 -3.33 2.38
C GLN A 120 -34.74 -4.03 2.20
N GLU A 121 -34.49 -4.53 0.99
CA GLU A 121 -33.22 -5.18 0.67
C GLU A 121 -32.07 -4.16 0.71
N ASP A 122 -30.95 -4.56 1.31
CA ASP A 122 -29.70 -3.80 1.34
C ASP A 122 -28.58 -4.66 0.73
N PRO A 123 -28.38 -4.61 -0.60
CA PRO A 123 -27.49 -5.53 -1.30
C PRO A 123 -26.01 -5.14 -1.17
N ALA A 124 -25.16 -6.13 -0.89
CA ALA A 124 -23.70 -5.97 -0.89
C ALA A 124 -23.19 -5.65 -2.30
N MET A 125 -22.34 -4.64 -2.44
CA MET A 125 -21.78 -4.24 -3.75
C MET A 125 -20.49 -3.40 -3.65
N ILE A 126 -19.66 -3.54 -4.68
CA ILE A 126 -18.62 -2.56 -5.03
C ILE A 126 -19.25 -1.63 -6.09
N ALA A 127 -19.39 -0.34 -5.80
CA ALA A 127 -20.03 0.60 -6.72
C ALA A 127 -19.10 1.77 -7.06
N PRO A 128 -18.25 1.65 -8.10
CA PRO A 128 -17.34 2.72 -8.50
C PRO A 128 -18.07 4.00 -8.88
N TYR A 129 -19.30 3.91 -9.41
CA TYR A 129 -20.08 5.07 -9.78
C TYR A 129 -21.58 4.74 -9.82
N LEU A 130 -22.17 4.48 -8.65
CA LEU A 130 -23.59 4.16 -8.48
C LEU A 130 -24.48 5.31 -8.98
N CYS A 131 -25.13 5.12 -10.12
CA CYS A 131 -26.24 5.95 -10.58
C CYS A 131 -27.01 5.25 -11.69
N LYS A 132 -28.25 5.69 -11.95
CA LYS A 132 -28.98 5.23 -13.13
C LYS A 132 -28.25 5.69 -14.39
N GLN A 133 -27.78 4.71 -15.18
CA GLN A 133 -26.98 4.93 -16.38
C GLN A 133 -27.61 4.28 -17.60
N GLN A 134 -27.24 4.81 -18.76
CA GLN A 134 -27.53 4.26 -20.08
C GLN A 134 -26.24 4.25 -20.91
N ALA A 135 -26.10 3.25 -21.78
CA ALA A 135 -25.05 3.22 -22.78
C ALA A 135 -25.32 4.31 -23.84
N CYS A 136 -24.30 5.05 -24.29
CA CYS A 136 -24.50 6.07 -25.32
C CYS A 136 -24.81 5.41 -26.69
N PRO A 137 -25.65 6.01 -27.55
CA PRO A 137 -25.89 5.48 -28.89
C PRO A 137 -24.57 5.36 -29.69
N GLY A 138 -24.24 4.15 -30.11
CA GLY A 138 -22.99 3.85 -30.82
C GLY A 138 -21.81 3.40 -29.93
N THR A 139 -22.00 3.24 -28.62
CA THR A 139 -21.02 2.47 -27.83
C THR A 139 -21.01 1.01 -28.26
N PRO A 140 -19.85 0.33 -28.23
CA PRO A 140 -19.77 -1.10 -28.42
C PRO A 140 -20.71 -1.87 -27.48
N GLU A 141 -21.04 -3.09 -27.87
CA GLU A 141 -21.92 -3.98 -27.10
C GLU A 141 -21.25 -4.42 -25.78
N SER A 142 -21.92 -5.15 -24.89
CA SER A 142 -21.22 -5.69 -23.71
C SER A 142 -20.16 -6.70 -24.16
N TYR A 143 -19.00 -6.78 -23.50
CA TYR A 143 -18.01 -7.82 -23.75
C TYR A 143 -17.46 -8.43 -22.44
N ALA A 144 -17.03 -9.69 -22.49
CA ALA A 144 -16.38 -10.40 -21.40
C ALA A 144 -15.33 -11.40 -21.93
N ARG A 145 -14.25 -11.62 -21.16
CA ARG A 145 -13.20 -12.61 -21.44
C ARG A 145 -12.80 -13.30 -20.15
N CYS A 146 -12.68 -14.63 -20.19
CA CYS A 146 -11.95 -15.39 -19.18
C CYS A 146 -10.55 -15.67 -19.74
N ASP A 147 -9.52 -15.08 -19.15
CA ASP A 147 -8.13 -15.30 -19.56
C ASP A 147 -7.40 -16.23 -18.58
N GLN A 148 -7.13 -17.45 -19.03
CA GLN A 148 -6.41 -18.46 -18.25
C GLN A 148 -4.88 -18.29 -18.31
N GLN A 149 -4.37 -17.33 -19.10
CA GLN A 149 -2.93 -17.02 -19.21
C GLN A 149 -2.64 -15.59 -18.76
N SER A 150 -3.26 -15.19 -17.65
CA SER A 150 -3.26 -13.83 -17.12
C SER A 150 -2.12 -13.53 -16.12
N ASP A 151 -1.14 -14.42 -15.94
CA ASP A 151 -0.03 -14.29 -14.97
C ASP A 151 0.65 -12.91 -15.04
N TYR A 152 1.04 -12.47 -16.25
CA TYR A 152 1.67 -11.16 -16.47
C TYR A 152 0.76 -9.98 -16.08
N PHE A 153 -0.56 -10.13 -16.27
CA PHE A 153 -1.53 -9.12 -15.85
C PHE A 153 -1.66 -9.09 -14.32
N LEU A 154 -1.72 -10.25 -13.66
CA LEU A 154 -1.76 -10.36 -12.21
C LEU A 154 -0.47 -9.78 -11.57
N ASP A 155 0.70 -10.04 -12.16
CA ASP A 155 1.98 -9.44 -11.76
C ASP A 155 1.96 -7.91 -11.86
N GLU A 156 1.44 -7.34 -12.95
CA GLU A 156 1.31 -5.89 -13.11
C GLU A 156 0.32 -5.28 -12.09
N MET A 157 -0.79 -5.96 -11.79
CA MET A 157 -1.74 -5.51 -10.76
C MET A 157 -1.15 -5.60 -9.35
N MET A 158 -0.39 -6.67 -9.04
CA MET A 158 0.36 -6.79 -7.79
C MET A 158 1.40 -5.68 -7.66
N ARG A 159 2.08 -5.32 -8.75
CA ARG A 159 3.02 -4.19 -8.78
C ARG A 159 2.32 -2.86 -8.45
N TRP A 160 1.14 -2.61 -9.01
CA TRP A 160 0.36 -1.40 -8.69
C TRP A 160 -0.01 -1.35 -7.21
N LEU A 161 -0.49 -2.46 -6.63
CA LEU A 161 -0.80 -2.52 -5.21
C LEU A 161 0.44 -2.28 -4.33
N GLN A 162 1.61 -2.85 -4.68
CA GLN A 162 2.87 -2.64 -3.96
C GLN A 162 3.32 -1.17 -3.91
N GLU A 163 2.97 -0.37 -4.91
CA GLU A 163 3.32 1.05 -4.98
C GLU A 163 2.33 1.96 -4.24
N GLY A 164 1.11 1.49 -3.95
CA GLY A 164 0.06 2.28 -3.29
C GLY A 164 -0.34 1.83 -1.90
N VAL A 165 -0.18 0.55 -1.56
CA VAL A 165 -0.84 -0.08 -0.41
C VAL A 165 0.17 -0.65 0.57
N ALA A 166 0.14 -0.16 1.81
CA ALA A 166 0.92 -0.68 2.92
C ALA A 166 0.64 -2.19 3.11
N GLY A 167 1.69 -3.01 2.98
CA GLY A 167 1.60 -4.47 3.12
C GLY A 167 1.22 -5.27 1.87
N ALA A 168 0.88 -4.64 0.74
CA ALA A 168 0.56 -5.38 -0.49
C ALA A 168 1.76 -6.13 -1.10
N SER A 169 2.98 -5.91 -0.62
CA SER A 169 4.12 -6.79 -0.93
C SER A 169 3.88 -8.25 -0.53
N MET A 170 3.10 -8.52 0.51
CA MET A 170 2.76 -9.90 0.93
C MET A 170 1.58 -10.50 0.16
N PHE A 171 0.81 -9.71 -0.59
CA PHE A 171 -0.35 -10.18 -1.35
C PHE A 171 0.06 -10.86 -2.66
N ARG A 172 -0.47 -12.05 -2.93
CA ARG A 172 -0.40 -12.73 -4.24
C ARG A 172 -1.80 -12.77 -4.85
N ALA A 173 -1.98 -12.17 -6.02
CA ALA A 173 -3.21 -12.33 -6.78
C ALA A 173 -3.19 -13.68 -7.52
N ASP A 174 -4.28 -14.43 -7.42
CA ASP A 174 -4.51 -15.70 -8.11
C ASP A 174 -5.61 -15.54 -9.18
N ALA A 175 -6.56 -14.62 -8.95
CA ALA A 175 -7.43 -14.11 -9.99
C ALA A 175 -7.72 -12.61 -9.84
N ALA A 176 -8.21 -12.04 -10.94
CA ALA A 176 -8.75 -10.69 -11.00
C ALA A 176 -10.06 -10.67 -11.80
N LEU A 177 -11.02 -9.86 -11.35
CA LEU A 177 -12.18 -9.44 -12.13
C LEU A 177 -11.97 -7.99 -12.57
N VAL A 178 -11.99 -7.74 -13.88
CA VAL A 178 -11.92 -6.40 -14.47
C VAL A 178 -13.29 -6.04 -15.05
N VAL A 179 -13.84 -4.89 -14.66
CA VAL A 179 -15.11 -4.37 -15.18
C VAL A 179 -14.91 -2.94 -15.63
N THR A 180 -15.23 -2.65 -16.90
CA THR A 180 -15.09 -1.32 -17.50
C THR A 180 -16.44 -0.78 -17.93
N TRP A 181 -16.82 0.39 -17.42
CA TRP A 181 -17.96 1.16 -17.92
C TRP A 181 -17.42 2.17 -18.91
N HIS A 182 -17.64 1.89 -20.20
CA HIS A 182 -17.12 2.72 -21.28
C HIS A 182 -18.19 3.68 -21.81
N ASN A 183 -17.91 4.99 -21.75
CA ASN A 183 -18.73 6.04 -22.36
C ASN A 183 -20.22 5.96 -21.97
N THR A 184 -20.50 5.73 -20.69
CA THR A 184 -21.86 5.70 -20.15
C THR A 184 -22.36 7.12 -19.86
N ALA A 185 -23.67 7.33 -19.95
CA ALA A 185 -24.32 8.58 -19.56
C ALA A 185 -25.34 8.33 -18.44
N SER A 186 -25.72 9.38 -17.70
CA SER A 186 -26.87 9.26 -16.79
C SER A 186 -28.15 8.95 -17.59
N ALA A 187 -29.05 8.14 -17.03
CA ALA A 187 -30.34 7.79 -17.64
C ALA A 187 -31.27 9.01 -17.83
N ILE A 188 -30.97 10.14 -17.19
CA ILE A 188 -31.70 11.42 -17.31
C ILE A 188 -30.91 12.52 -18.04
N ALA A 189 -29.76 12.17 -18.62
CA ALA A 189 -29.01 13.02 -19.53
C ALA A 189 -29.75 13.16 -20.87
N GLY A 190 -29.85 14.38 -21.39
CA GLY A 190 -30.36 14.64 -22.73
C GLY A 190 -29.29 14.42 -23.81
N ARG A 191 -29.71 14.35 -25.07
CA ARG A 191 -28.79 14.21 -26.21
C ARG A 191 -27.76 15.36 -26.25
N SER A 192 -28.18 16.58 -25.92
CA SER A 192 -27.28 17.75 -25.80
C SER A 192 -26.19 17.60 -24.75
N ASP A 193 -26.46 16.87 -23.65
CA ASP A 193 -25.51 16.69 -22.56
C ASP A 193 -24.45 15.65 -22.98
N ILE A 194 -24.89 14.57 -23.66
CA ILE A 194 -24.02 13.56 -24.27
C ILE A 194 -23.13 14.17 -25.37
N ASP A 195 -23.71 14.99 -26.27
CA ASP A 195 -22.98 15.67 -27.34
C ASP A 195 -22.01 16.75 -26.81
N ALA A 196 -22.30 17.32 -25.63
CA ALA A 196 -21.36 18.17 -24.88
C ALA A 196 -20.27 17.37 -24.13
N GLY A 197 -20.19 16.05 -24.33
CA GLY A 197 -19.18 15.18 -23.76
C GLY A 197 -19.42 14.75 -22.31
N GLN A 198 -20.60 15.04 -21.73
CA GLN A 198 -20.96 14.58 -20.37
C GLN A 198 -21.19 13.08 -20.36
N SER A 199 -20.10 12.35 -20.23
CA SER A 199 -20.04 10.88 -20.25
C SER A 199 -18.99 10.41 -19.25
N ALA A 200 -19.19 9.23 -18.70
CA ALA A 200 -18.30 8.59 -17.75
C ALA A 200 -17.52 7.47 -18.43
N THR A 201 -16.24 7.34 -18.08
CA THR A 201 -15.39 6.20 -18.44
C THR A 201 -14.55 5.84 -17.22
N TYR A 202 -14.80 4.67 -16.66
CA TYR A 202 -14.18 4.22 -15.41
C TYR A 202 -14.16 2.68 -15.34
N GLN A 203 -13.30 2.16 -14.46
CA GLN A 203 -12.99 0.74 -14.38
C GLN A 203 -12.76 0.33 -12.93
N ALA A 204 -13.21 -0.88 -12.58
CA ALA A 204 -12.88 -1.55 -11.34
C ALA A 204 -12.09 -2.82 -11.62
N ILE A 205 -11.06 -3.05 -10.80
CA ILE A 205 -10.23 -4.25 -10.83
C ILE A 205 -10.28 -4.82 -9.41
N TRP A 206 -10.94 -5.97 -9.25
CA TRP A 206 -11.06 -6.67 -7.98
C TRP A 206 -10.12 -7.88 -8.01
N LEU A 207 -9.27 -8.02 -7.01
CA LEU A 207 -8.21 -9.04 -6.94
C LEU A 207 -8.40 -9.89 -5.68
N THR A 208 -8.08 -11.18 -5.76
CA THR A 208 -8.08 -12.10 -4.60
C THR A 208 -6.87 -13.03 -4.63
N ASP A 209 -6.47 -13.53 -3.46
CA ASP A 209 -5.46 -14.58 -3.31
C ASP A 209 -6.05 -15.99 -3.40
N GLN A 210 -5.21 -16.97 -3.73
CA GLN A 210 -5.59 -18.39 -3.87
C GLN A 210 -6.36 -18.94 -2.65
N PRO A 211 -6.00 -18.60 -1.39
CA PRO A 211 -6.75 -19.05 -0.22
C PRO A 211 -8.10 -18.36 0.00
N GLY A 212 -8.46 -17.33 -0.77
CA GLY A 212 -9.67 -16.53 -0.54
C GLY A 212 -9.66 -15.86 0.83
N ARG A 213 -8.57 -15.18 1.18
CA ARG A 213 -8.37 -14.50 2.47
C ARG A 213 -8.09 -13.00 2.34
N LEU A 214 -7.36 -12.61 1.30
CA LEU A 214 -7.00 -11.22 1.03
C LEU A 214 -7.67 -10.78 -0.26
N SER A 215 -8.23 -9.57 -0.24
CA SER A 215 -8.81 -8.98 -1.43
C SER A 215 -8.59 -7.48 -1.49
N TYR A 216 -8.33 -7.01 -2.71
CA TYR A 216 -8.05 -5.61 -3.00
C TYR A 216 -8.88 -5.15 -4.19
N VAL A 217 -9.29 -3.89 -4.17
CA VAL A 217 -9.98 -3.23 -5.28
C VAL A 217 -9.18 -2.01 -5.72
N ILE A 218 -8.90 -1.94 -7.02
CA ILE A 218 -8.36 -0.76 -7.69
C ILE A 218 -9.49 -0.14 -8.51
N LEU A 219 -9.76 1.15 -8.29
CA LEU A 219 -10.72 1.94 -9.06
C LEU A 219 -9.94 2.94 -9.92
N ASN A 220 -10.16 2.91 -11.24
CA ASN A 220 -9.56 3.83 -12.21
C ASN A 220 -10.65 4.70 -12.86
N TYR A 221 -10.58 6.01 -12.67
CA TYR A 221 -11.46 7.00 -13.28
C TYR A 221 -10.71 7.77 -14.36
N ASP A 222 -11.05 7.56 -15.63
CA ASP A 222 -10.51 8.38 -16.72
C ASP A 222 -11.28 9.72 -16.83
N ARG A 223 -12.61 9.64 -16.81
CA ARG A 223 -13.52 10.80 -16.79
C ARG A 223 -14.85 10.45 -16.15
N LEU A 224 -15.50 11.44 -15.56
CA LEU A 224 -16.85 11.34 -15.01
C LEU A 224 -17.69 12.51 -15.53
N GLY A 225 -18.90 12.22 -16.00
CA GLY A 225 -19.73 13.18 -16.74
C GLY A 225 -20.73 13.98 -15.90
N PHE A 226 -21.09 13.51 -14.69
CA PHE A 226 -22.21 14.05 -13.91
C PHE A 226 -21.81 14.29 -12.44
N ASP A 227 -22.42 15.29 -11.82
CA ASP A 227 -22.23 15.57 -10.39
C ASP A 227 -23.47 15.19 -9.57
N ALA A 228 -23.32 15.00 -8.27
CA ALA A 228 -24.43 14.62 -7.39
C ALA A 228 -25.45 15.76 -7.19
N GLN A 229 -25.03 17.01 -7.43
CA GLN A 229 -25.87 18.21 -7.40
C GLN A 229 -26.31 18.72 -8.78
N ASP A 230 -25.74 18.24 -9.89
CA ASP A 230 -25.98 18.80 -11.23
C ASP A 230 -27.26 18.22 -11.87
N PHE A 231 -28.38 18.50 -11.21
CA PHE A 231 -29.71 18.48 -11.82
C PHE A 231 -30.24 19.90 -11.86
N ARG A 232 -30.09 20.54 -13.03
CA ARG A 232 -30.60 21.88 -13.38
C ARG A 232 -31.92 22.20 -12.65
N ALA A 233 -31.80 22.96 -11.55
CA ALA A 233 -32.90 23.45 -10.71
C ALA A 233 -34.03 22.43 -10.40
N ASN A 234 -33.79 21.56 -9.40
CA ASN A 234 -34.83 20.90 -8.58
C ASN A 234 -35.89 20.01 -9.28
N SER A 235 -35.69 19.54 -10.51
CA SER A 235 -36.74 18.84 -11.27
C SER A 235 -36.37 17.49 -11.90
N ARG A 236 -35.15 16.97 -11.65
CA ARG A 236 -34.75 15.59 -12.03
C ARG A 236 -33.98 14.95 -10.87
N SER A 237 -34.24 13.67 -10.60
CA SER A 237 -33.71 12.94 -9.44
C SER A 237 -32.78 11.81 -9.86
N GLY A 238 -31.57 11.74 -9.27
CA GLY A 238 -30.58 10.71 -9.63
C GLY A 238 -29.16 10.91 -9.04
N ARG A 239 -29.01 10.93 -7.70
CA ARG A 239 -27.69 11.16 -7.07
C ARG A 239 -26.65 10.10 -7.49
N CYS A 240 -25.49 10.53 -7.98
CA CYS A 240 -24.35 9.66 -8.31
C CYS A 240 -23.41 9.50 -7.10
N ARG A 241 -22.96 8.27 -6.78
CA ARG A 241 -22.07 7.99 -5.65
C ARG A 241 -21.07 6.85 -5.95
N ALA A 242 -19.79 7.07 -5.67
CA ALA A 242 -18.76 6.04 -5.61
C ALA A 242 -18.60 5.50 -4.17
N LEU A 243 -18.96 4.24 -3.93
CA LEU A 243 -18.95 3.64 -2.60
C LEU A 243 -18.78 2.11 -2.62
N PHE A 244 -18.55 1.56 -1.45
CA PHE A 244 -18.68 0.15 -1.13
C PHE A 244 -19.81 -0.02 -0.12
N ASN A 245 -20.66 -1.03 -0.29
CA ASN A 245 -21.71 -1.38 0.66
C ASN A 245 -21.55 -2.83 1.09
N GLY A 246 -21.47 -3.09 2.40
CA GLY A 246 -21.41 -4.47 2.92
C GLY A 246 -22.76 -5.21 2.85
N GLY A 247 -23.85 -4.48 2.62
CA GLY A 247 -25.21 -5.02 2.61
C GLY A 247 -25.69 -5.45 4.00
N ASN A 248 -26.97 -5.81 4.10
CA ASN A 248 -27.64 -6.21 5.35
C ASN A 248 -27.34 -5.28 6.54
N HIS A 249 -27.29 -3.95 6.32
CA HIS A 249 -26.93 -2.92 7.31
C HIS A 249 -25.49 -2.98 7.87
N THR A 250 -24.59 -3.78 7.28
CA THR A 250 -23.18 -3.90 7.70
C THR A 250 -22.43 -2.57 7.62
N GLY A 251 -22.79 -1.70 6.68
CA GLY A 251 -22.27 -0.34 6.56
C GLY A 251 -21.75 0.01 5.17
N VAL A 252 -21.44 1.30 4.98
CA VAL A 252 -20.99 1.89 3.71
C VAL A 252 -19.65 2.60 3.90
N VAL A 253 -18.75 2.44 2.94
CA VAL A 253 -17.50 3.21 2.84
C VAL A 253 -17.49 3.97 1.51
N GLU A 254 -17.45 5.30 1.56
CA GLU A 254 -17.33 6.14 0.37
C GLU A 254 -15.90 6.12 -0.18
N VAL A 255 -15.74 6.11 -1.51
CA VAL A 255 -14.41 6.14 -2.16
C VAL A 255 -13.63 7.39 -1.78
N ASP A 256 -14.32 8.52 -1.63
CA ASP A 256 -13.75 9.76 -1.08
C ASP A 256 -14.76 10.45 -0.14
N PRO A 257 -14.63 10.38 1.19
CA PRO A 257 -15.62 11.00 2.10
C PRO A 257 -15.64 12.55 2.13
N THR A 258 -14.95 13.28 1.25
CA THR A 258 -14.93 14.76 1.28
C THR A 258 -16.25 15.39 0.83
N GLN A 259 -16.57 16.55 1.40
CA GLN A 259 -17.73 17.34 0.98
C GLN A 259 -17.66 17.76 -0.49
N ALA A 260 -16.45 17.97 -1.03
CA ALA A 260 -16.24 18.23 -2.44
C ALA A 260 -16.76 17.06 -3.28
N TYR A 261 -16.34 15.83 -3.00
CA TYR A 261 -16.87 14.64 -3.67
C TYR A 261 -18.40 14.47 -3.48
N LYS A 262 -18.93 14.68 -2.26
CA LYS A 262 -20.37 14.51 -1.98
C LYS A 262 -21.26 15.41 -2.84
N ASN A 263 -20.74 16.57 -3.24
CA ASN A 263 -21.41 17.50 -4.15
C ASN A 263 -21.06 17.20 -5.61
N THR A 264 -19.77 16.97 -5.89
CA THR A 264 -19.20 16.80 -7.22
C THR A 264 -18.32 15.55 -7.37
N PRO A 265 -18.91 14.35 -7.54
CA PRO A 265 -18.18 13.10 -7.78
C PRO A 265 -17.15 13.15 -8.92
N LYS A 266 -17.28 14.08 -9.88
CA LYS A 266 -16.29 14.28 -10.96
C LYS A 266 -14.85 14.48 -10.47
N VAL A 267 -14.66 14.98 -9.25
CA VAL A 267 -13.33 15.17 -8.66
C VAL A 267 -12.51 13.87 -8.55
N LEU A 268 -13.16 12.70 -8.56
CA LEU A 268 -12.47 11.40 -8.55
C LEU A 268 -11.60 11.17 -9.79
N ALA A 269 -11.98 11.69 -10.97
CA ALA A 269 -11.13 11.61 -12.17
C ALA A 269 -9.96 12.62 -12.14
N GLN A 270 -10.04 13.64 -11.28
CA GLN A 270 -9.05 14.73 -11.18
C GLN A 270 -8.04 14.51 -10.06
N ARG A 271 -8.38 13.70 -9.05
CA ARG A 271 -7.57 13.38 -7.87
C ARG A 271 -7.12 11.92 -7.90
N SER A 272 -6.29 11.50 -6.95
CA SER A 272 -5.79 10.13 -6.87
C SER A 272 -5.41 9.80 -5.42
N GLY A 273 -5.60 8.55 -5.02
CA GLY A 273 -4.98 8.00 -3.81
C GLY A 273 -3.52 7.61 -4.03
N VAL A 274 -3.05 7.51 -5.28
CA VAL A 274 -1.66 7.19 -5.64
C VAL A 274 -1.10 8.20 -6.65
N PRO A 275 -0.97 9.49 -6.26
CA PRO A 275 -0.66 10.58 -7.18
C PRO A 275 0.73 10.45 -7.85
N HIS A 276 1.65 9.67 -7.27
CA HIS A 276 2.95 9.35 -7.88
C HIS A 276 2.88 8.34 -9.03
N VAL A 277 1.77 7.60 -9.15
CA VAL A 277 1.53 6.63 -10.24
C VAL A 277 0.74 7.29 -11.37
N VAL A 278 -0.52 7.66 -11.10
CA VAL A 278 -1.46 8.20 -12.09
C VAL A 278 -2.60 8.97 -11.42
N ARG A 279 -3.24 9.89 -12.16
CA ARG A 279 -4.52 10.51 -11.75
C ARG A 279 -5.66 9.49 -11.77
N GLY A 280 -6.70 9.73 -10.98
CA GLY A 280 -7.94 8.96 -11.04
C GLY A 280 -7.86 7.55 -10.45
N ARG A 281 -6.78 7.18 -9.76
CA ARG A 281 -6.59 5.83 -9.21
C ARG A 281 -6.75 5.80 -7.70
N TYR A 282 -7.60 4.90 -7.23
CA TYR A 282 -7.85 4.65 -5.81
C TYR A 282 -7.69 3.17 -5.52
N MET A 283 -7.15 2.83 -4.35
CA MET A 283 -6.90 1.45 -3.94
C MET A 283 -7.54 1.20 -2.59
N PHE A 284 -8.09 0.01 -2.39
CA PHE A 284 -8.77 -0.40 -1.17
C PHE A 284 -8.39 -1.85 -0.86
N ARG A 285 -8.21 -2.16 0.43
CA ARG A 285 -8.30 -3.52 0.95
C ARG A 285 -9.75 -3.77 1.35
N VAL A 286 -10.35 -4.88 0.95
CA VAL A 286 -11.83 -5.07 1.03
C VAL A 286 -12.29 -6.39 1.67
N ASP A 287 -11.36 -7.24 2.09
CA ASP A 287 -11.60 -8.60 2.59
C ASP A 287 -12.49 -8.68 3.83
N ASP A 288 -12.14 -7.97 4.91
CA ASP A 288 -12.84 -8.00 6.20
C ASP A 288 -13.72 -6.76 6.40
N ILE A 289 -13.11 -5.58 6.25
CA ILE A 289 -13.70 -4.26 6.25
C ILE A 289 -13.01 -3.45 5.15
N VAL A 290 -13.76 -2.60 4.46
CA VAL A 290 -13.18 -1.76 3.41
C VAL A 290 -12.28 -0.69 4.02
N ARG A 291 -10.97 -0.86 3.81
CA ARG A 291 -9.92 0.03 4.26
C ARG A 291 -9.34 0.76 3.05
N PRO A 292 -9.49 2.09 2.94
CA PRO A 292 -8.82 2.85 1.88
C PRO A 292 -7.31 2.73 2.03
N ALA A 293 -6.63 2.66 0.90
CA ALA A 293 -5.19 2.65 0.76
C ALA A 293 -4.72 3.85 -0.05
N GLY A 294 -3.41 3.96 -0.27
CA GLY A 294 -2.82 5.15 -0.86
C GLY A 294 -2.75 6.28 0.15
N CYS A 295 -3.00 7.51 -0.29
CA CYS A 295 -2.89 8.71 0.51
C CYS A 295 -4.09 9.64 0.39
N SER A 296 -4.28 10.48 1.40
CA SER A 296 -5.37 11.44 1.42
C SER A 296 -5.12 12.54 2.45
N ASN A 297 -5.12 13.81 2.03
CA ASN A 297 -4.98 14.98 2.91
C ASN A 297 -6.26 15.30 3.72
N LYS A 298 -7.00 14.28 4.16
CA LYS A 298 -8.18 14.37 5.02
C LYS A 298 -7.76 14.04 6.43
N THR A 299 -8.27 14.74 7.42
CA THR A 299 -7.84 14.54 8.81
C THR A 299 -8.10 13.13 9.34
N GLY A 300 -7.27 12.69 10.29
CA GLY A 300 -7.48 11.45 11.04
C GLY A 300 -8.92 11.33 11.56
N GLY A 301 -9.50 10.13 11.39
CA GLY A 301 -10.91 9.84 11.68
C GLY A 301 -11.83 9.89 10.45
N THR A 302 -11.48 10.63 9.39
CA THR A 302 -12.21 10.61 8.10
C THR A 302 -11.50 9.74 7.06
N PHE A 303 -10.18 9.64 7.13
CA PHE A 303 -9.38 8.66 6.42
C PHE A 303 -8.60 7.84 7.46
N PRO A 304 -8.87 6.53 7.62
CA PRO A 304 -8.15 5.71 8.58
C PRO A 304 -6.71 5.48 8.11
N MET A 305 -5.77 5.44 9.06
CA MET A 305 -4.40 5.03 8.76
C MET A 305 -4.33 3.52 8.55
N MET A 306 -3.72 3.07 7.45
CA MET A 306 -3.36 1.65 7.28
C MET A 306 -1.91 1.45 7.68
N ILE A 307 -1.64 0.45 8.52
CA ILE A 307 -0.30 0.09 8.98
C ILE A 307 -0.05 -1.38 8.67
N TYR A 308 1.14 -1.69 8.16
CA TYR A 308 1.57 -3.07 7.96
C TYR A 308 3.06 -3.30 8.26
N PRO A 309 3.44 -4.35 9.00
CA PRO A 309 2.55 -5.23 9.77
C PRO A 309 1.90 -4.46 10.94
N ASN A 310 0.67 -4.83 11.27
CA ASN A 310 -0.08 -4.26 12.41
C ASN A 310 0.12 -5.06 13.71
N ILE A 311 0.88 -6.15 13.66
CA ILE A 311 1.39 -6.92 14.80
C ILE A 311 2.91 -6.90 14.71
N VAL A 312 3.60 -6.57 15.80
CA VAL A 312 5.06 -6.39 15.81
C VAL A 312 5.69 -6.87 17.12
N ASN A 313 6.95 -7.28 17.04
CA ASN A 313 7.75 -7.66 18.18
C ASN A 313 8.09 -6.46 19.08
N MET A 314 7.93 -6.63 20.39
CA MET A 314 8.22 -5.64 21.43
C MET A 314 9.71 -5.20 21.48
N LEU A 315 10.64 -6.03 20.97
CA LEU A 315 12.07 -5.70 20.89
C LEU A 315 12.42 -4.58 19.91
N GLY A 316 11.45 -4.03 19.17
CA GLY A 316 11.67 -2.96 18.21
C GLY A 316 12.56 -3.39 17.05
N GLU A 317 13.27 -2.44 16.44
CA GLU A 317 14.16 -2.66 15.28
C GLU A 317 13.44 -3.19 14.01
N MET A 318 12.11 -3.37 14.09
CA MET A 318 11.22 -3.66 12.97
C MET A 318 10.77 -2.38 12.27
N THR A 319 10.50 -2.50 10.97
CA THR A 319 9.88 -1.46 10.17
C THR A 319 8.41 -1.75 9.91
N VAL A 320 7.59 -0.69 9.92
CA VAL A 320 6.18 -0.71 9.49
C VAL A 320 5.97 0.27 8.34
N ASP A 321 5.22 -0.15 7.34
CA ASP A 321 4.76 0.68 6.23
C ASP A 321 3.40 1.29 6.57
N VAL A 322 3.21 2.56 6.22
CA VAL A 322 2.06 3.39 6.63
C VAL A 322 1.44 4.10 5.42
N ASN A 323 0.13 3.94 5.23
CA ASN A 323 -0.72 4.78 4.38
C ASN A 323 -1.49 5.77 5.26
N ALA A 324 -1.39 7.08 4.96
CA ALA A 324 -2.03 8.15 5.74
C ALA A 324 -2.28 9.41 4.86
N MET A 325 -1.73 10.56 5.24
CA MET A 325 -1.66 11.76 4.39
C MET A 325 -0.80 11.53 3.14
N CYS A 326 -0.95 12.39 2.13
CA CYS A 326 -0.02 12.40 1.00
C CYS A 326 1.31 13.03 1.43
N LEU A 327 2.39 12.32 1.13
CA LEU A 327 3.72 12.57 1.68
C LEU A 327 4.57 13.40 0.72
N ASP A 328 5.32 14.35 1.28
CA ASP A 328 6.35 15.10 0.59
C ASP A 328 7.75 14.67 1.06
N ARG A 329 8.64 14.33 0.11
CA ARG A 329 10.03 13.96 0.43
C ARG A 329 10.85 15.12 1.01
N ALA A 330 10.40 16.36 0.86
CA ALA A 330 11.02 17.52 1.51
C ALA A 330 10.67 17.65 3.02
N GLN A 331 9.70 16.87 3.51
CA GLN A 331 9.25 16.90 4.91
C GLN A 331 9.70 15.65 5.68
N THR A 332 10.03 15.82 6.96
CA THR A 332 10.27 14.71 7.88
C THR A 332 8.97 14.31 8.57
N TYR A 333 8.71 13.00 8.67
CA TYR A 333 7.53 12.46 9.33
C TYR A 333 7.92 11.59 10.51
N ILE A 334 7.03 11.55 11.50
CA ILE A 334 7.19 10.75 12.72
C ILE A 334 5.92 9.95 13.01
N LEU A 335 6.12 8.79 13.62
CA LEU A 335 5.05 7.96 14.17
C LEU A 335 5.23 7.91 15.69
N MET A 336 4.38 8.64 16.42
CA MET A 336 4.40 8.67 17.88
C MET A 336 3.58 7.51 18.44
N ILE A 337 4.11 6.79 19.43
CA ILE A 337 3.48 5.63 20.08
C ILE A 337 3.09 6.06 21.50
N GLU A 338 1.79 5.97 21.83
CA GLU A 338 1.21 6.43 23.11
C GLU A 338 1.64 7.86 23.53
N GLU A 339 1.92 8.75 22.57
CA GLU A 339 2.42 10.13 22.82
C GLU A 339 3.75 10.19 23.62
N ARG A 340 4.50 9.08 23.67
CA ARG A 340 5.74 8.95 24.46
C ARG A 340 6.95 8.64 23.60
N GLU A 341 6.88 7.54 22.86
CA GLU A 341 7.98 7.03 22.05
C GLU A 341 7.81 7.48 20.60
N VAL A 342 8.91 7.75 19.89
CA VAL A 342 8.87 8.30 18.53
C VAL A 342 9.66 7.42 17.57
N ALA A 343 8.96 6.86 16.58
CA ALA A 343 9.56 6.18 15.44
C ALA A 343 9.86 7.19 14.31
N THR A 344 11.06 7.13 13.75
CA THR A 344 11.46 7.93 12.57
C THR A 344 10.95 7.27 11.30
N CYS A 345 10.42 8.08 10.37
CA CYS A 345 9.80 7.58 9.14
C CYS A 345 10.48 8.12 7.87
N ASN A 346 10.80 7.22 6.95
CA ASN A 346 11.35 7.54 5.64
C ASN A 346 10.24 7.49 4.57
N VAL A 347 10.13 8.52 3.73
CA VAL A 347 9.12 8.59 2.67
C VAL A 347 9.56 7.76 1.46
N LEU A 348 8.89 6.64 1.19
CA LEU A 348 9.20 5.79 0.03
C LEU A 348 8.65 6.44 -1.26
N ASN A 349 7.38 6.84 -1.23
CA ASN A 349 6.68 7.53 -2.30
C ASN A 349 5.59 8.44 -1.71
N ALA A 350 4.77 9.09 -2.54
CA ALA A 350 3.75 10.03 -2.07
C ALA A 350 2.63 9.39 -1.21
N ALA A 351 2.58 8.06 -1.09
CA ALA A 351 1.55 7.34 -0.34
C ALA A 351 2.04 6.39 0.75
N ILE A 352 3.31 5.98 0.74
CA ILE A 352 3.87 5.03 1.72
C ILE A 352 5.06 5.65 2.44
N ALA A 353 4.96 5.76 3.77
CA ALA A 353 6.07 6.01 4.67
C ALA A 353 6.49 4.70 5.35
N ARG A 354 7.80 4.50 5.54
CA ARG A 354 8.35 3.39 6.32
C ARG A 354 8.91 3.90 7.64
N CYS A 355 8.26 3.54 8.74
CA CYS A 355 8.63 3.94 10.09
C CYS A 355 9.45 2.85 10.79
N SER A 356 10.57 3.22 11.41
CA SER A 356 11.43 2.31 12.18
C SER A 356 11.03 2.34 13.65
N LEU A 357 10.50 1.24 14.17
CA LEU A 357 9.94 1.19 15.52
C LEU A 357 11.05 1.13 16.60
N PRO A 358 10.98 1.96 17.66
CA PRO A 358 11.81 1.81 18.84
C PRO A 358 11.42 0.56 19.63
N LYS A 359 12.23 0.22 20.64
CA LYS A 359 11.94 -0.90 21.56
C LYS A 359 10.85 -0.47 22.54
N ILE A 360 9.78 -1.25 22.65
CA ILE A 360 8.63 -0.98 23.53
C ILE A 360 8.54 -2.11 24.55
N TYR A 361 8.78 -1.82 25.84
CA TYR A 361 8.87 -2.86 26.87
C TYR A 361 7.53 -3.36 27.43
N ASP A 362 6.41 -2.82 26.93
CA ASP A 362 5.05 -3.20 27.32
C ASP A 362 4.31 -3.82 26.11
N TRP A 363 3.72 -5.00 26.30
CA TRP A 363 2.93 -5.69 25.27
C TRP A 363 1.47 -5.19 25.22
N GLY A 364 0.78 -5.44 24.11
CA GLY A 364 -0.63 -5.08 23.90
C GLY A 364 -0.86 -4.10 22.75
N THR A 365 -2.12 -3.68 22.58
CA THR A 365 -2.50 -2.69 21.56
C THR A 365 -2.04 -1.31 21.97
N LYS A 366 -1.29 -0.64 21.09
CA LYS A 366 -0.78 0.72 21.26
C LYS A 366 -1.39 1.62 20.21
N THR A 367 -1.94 2.75 20.64
CA THR A 367 -2.39 3.83 19.74
C THR A 367 -1.16 4.53 19.19
N VAL A 368 -1.16 4.77 17.87
CA VAL A 368 -0.07 5.46 17.19
C VAL A 368 -0.59 6.63 16.35
N TYR A 369 0.22 7.68 16.28
CA TYR A 369 -0.12 8.97 15.67
C TYR A 369 0.93 9.34 14.62
N PHE A 370 0.51 9.44 13.36
CA PHE A 370 1.39 9.80 12.25
C PHE A 370 1.17 11.25 11.83
N GLN A 371 2.25 12.04 11.78
CA GLN A 371 2.25 13.47 11.50
C GLN A 371 3.60 13.98 10.96
N PRO A 372 3.64 15.12 10.25
CA PRO A 372 4.90 15.79 9.92
C PRO A 372 5.56 16.34 11.18
N GLN A 373 6.87 16.35 11.21
CA GLN A 373 7.69 16.86 12.31
C GLN A 373 7.87 18.40 12.20
N SER A 374 6.77 19.13 12.12
CA SER A 374 6.78 20.60 12.07
C SER A 374 6.94 21.20 13.49
N ARG A 375 7.53 22.39 13.60
CA ARG A 375 7.73 23.09 14.89
C ARG A 375 6.52 23.94 15.34
N GLY A 376 5.32 23.64 14.85
CA GLY A 376 4.09 24.37 15.18
C GLY A 376 3.25 23.64 16.22
N ALA A 377 3.12 24.19 17.43
CA ALA A 377 2.43 23.55 18.56
C ALA A 377 0.88 23.46 18.44
N ASN A 378 0.29 23.71 17.26
CA ASN A 378 -1.16 23.80 17.07
C ASN A 378 -1.71 23.22 15.75
N ASP A 379 -0.87 22.79 14.80
CA ASP A 379 -1.33 22.35 13.47
C ASP A 379 -0.80 20.97 13.09
N GLU A 380 -1.60 19.93 13.36
CA GLU A 380 -2.24 19.07 12.36
C GLU A 380 -2.99 17.94 13.09
N LYS A 381 -4.17 17.52 12.58
CA LYS A 381 -4.88 16.37 13.16
C LYS A 381 -4.18 15.07 12.77
N ALA A 382 -3.25 14.63 13.61
CA ALA A 382 -2.47 13.41 13.42
C ALA A 382 -3.35 12.22 13.01
N PHE A 383 -2.85 11.41 12.09
CA PHE A 383 -3.54 10.21 11.65
C PHE A 383 -3.41 9.16 12.74
N VAL A 384 -4.56 8.67 13.22
CA VAL A 384 -4.62 7.69 14.32
C VAL A 384 -4.72 6.28 13.74
N GLY A 385 -3.97 5.36 14.32
CA GLY A 385 -4.03 3.93 14.04
C GLY A 385 -3.57 3.12 15.25
N TYR A 386 -3.47 1.80 15.07
CA TYR A 386 -3.18 0.87 16.16
C TYR A 386 -2.15 -0.17 15.72
N ILE A 387 -1.21 -0.49 16.61
CA ILE A 387 -0.22 -1.56 16.45
C ILE A 387 -0.30 -2.46 17.68
N TYR A 388 -0.30 -3.78 17.47
CA TYR A 388 -0.29 -4.77 18.55
C TYR A 388 1.15 -5.23 18.80
N PHE A 389 1.71 -4.87 19.95
CA PHE A 389 3.07 -5.26 20.35
C PHE A 389 3.04 -6.60 21.10
N VAL A 390 3.82 -7.58 20.63
CA VAL A 390 3.87 -8.94 21.18
C VAL A 390 5.26 -9.32 21.68
N PRO A 391 5.36 -10.21 22.69
CA PRO A 391 6.64 -10.73 23.15
C PRO A 391 7.35 -11.56 22.06
N PRO A 392 8.70 -11.67 22.11
CA PRO A 392 9.49 -12.33 21.06
C PRO A 392 9.25 -13.83 20.91
N THR A 393 8.56 -14.43 21.88
CA THR A 393 8.15 -15.83 21.87
C THR A 393 6.89 -16.10 21.04
N LEU A 394 6.13 -15.06 20.66
CA LEU A 394 4.90 -15.17 19.87
C LEU A 394 5.08 -14.70 18.41
N ASP A 395 5.91 -13.68 18.19
CA ASP A 395 6.36 -13.25 16.85
C ASP A 395 7.86 -13.55 16.70
N PRO A 396 8.22 -14.78 16.27
CA PRO A 396 9.61 -15.18 16.12
C PRO A 396 10.32 -14.32 15.07
N GLN A 397 11.61 -14.09 15.28
CA GLN A 397 12.38 -13.09 14.54
C GLN A 397 12.49 -13.42 13.04
N ARG A 398 12.73 -12.37 12.23
CA ARG A 398 12.86 -12.46 10.76
C ARG A 398 14.02 -13.35 10.27
N LEU A 399 14.91 -13.72 11.19
CA LEU A 399 15.95 -14.73 11.07
C LEU A 399 15.52 -15.96 11.88
N ASP A 400 15.26 -17.07 11.21
CA ASP A 400 15.12 -18.37 11.84
C ASP A 400 16.52 -18.98 12.06
N ILE A 401 16.71 -19.62 13.20
CA ILE A 401 17.95 -20.28 13.63
C ILE A 401 17.76 -21.79 13.85
N GLY A 402 16.63 -22.33 13.36
CA GLY A 402 16.26 -23.73 13.51
C GLY A 402 15.95 -24.09 14.96
N ASN A 403 16.35 -25.29 15.37
CA ASN A 403 16.01 -25.82 16.68
C ASN A 403 16.83 -25.15 17.81
N LEU A 404 16.23 -24.13 18.44
CA LEU A 404 16.80 -23.38 19.57
C LEU A 404 17.38 -24.27 20.69
N TYR A 405 16.80 -25.45 20.96
CA TYR A 405 17.31 -26.33 22.02
C TYR A 405 18.72 -26.87 21.73
N GLU A 406 19.14 -26.93 20.46
CA GLU A 406 20.47 -27.43 20.10
C GLU A 406 21.58 -26.44 20.40
N TRP A 407 21.26 -25.14 20.29
CA TRP A 407 22.14 -24.02 20.65
C TRP A 407 22.46 -23.96 22.14
N TYR A 408 21.63 -24.57 22.99
CA TYR A 408 21.79 -24.57 24.46
C TYR A 408 22.26 -25.91 25.05
N LYS A 409 22.53 -26.93 24.22
CA LYS A 409 23.14 -28.19 24.68
C LYS A 409 24.61 -27.95 25.07
N ASN A 410 25.03 -28.51 26.21
CA ASN A 410 26.42 -28.48 26.67
C ASN A 410 26.93 -29.92 26.93
N PRO A 411 27.94 -30.42 26.21
CA PRO A 411 28.60 -29.79 25.06
C PRO A 411 27.64 -29.62 23.87
N MET A 412 27.91 -28.66 22.99
CA MET A 412 27.13 -28.48 21.76
C MET A 412 27.33 -29.70 20.84
N PRO A 413 26.26 -30.28 20.27
CA PRO A 413 26.36 -31.48 19.44
C PRO A 413 26.95 -31.20 18.04
N ASN A 414 26.85 -29.95 17.57
CA ASN A 414 27.35 -29.50 16.28
C ASN A 414 27.78 -28.03 16.39
N TYR A 415 28.73 -27.62 15.56
CA TYR A 415 29.17 -26.23 15.40
C TYR A 415 28.69 -25.60 14.09
N LEU A 416 28.09 -26.42 13.20
CA LEU A 416 27.42 -26.01 11.98
C LEU A 416 25.92 -25.89 12.24
N MET A 417 25.41 -24.66 12.37
CA MET A 417 24.00 -24.40 12.66
C MET A 417 23.27 -23.87 11.42
N PRO A 418 22.06 -24.35 11.11
CA PRO A 418 21.25 -23.79 10.03
C PRO A 418 20.69 -22.42 10.43
N ILE A 419 20.61 -21.52 9.45
CA ILE A 419 19.85 -20.27 9.55
C ILE A 419 19.01 -20.08 8.29
N SER A 420 17.86 -19.43 8.42
CA SER A 420 17.07 -19.02 7.25
C SER A 420 16.43 -17.66 7.43
N TRP A 421 16.23 -16.95 6.31
CA TRP A 421 15.58 -15.64 6.31
C TRP A 421 14.90 -15.36 4.98
N PHE A 422 13.99 -14.38 4.93
CA PHE A 422 13.41 -13.92 3.66
C PHE A 422 14.12 -12.63 3.21
N PRO A 423 14.90 -12.63 2.10
CA PRO A 423 15.59 -11.45 1.56
C PRO A 423 14.76 -10.15 1.52
N ARG A 424 13.45 -10.25 1.24
CA ARG A 424 12.52 -9.08 1.25
C ARG A 424 12.49 -8.30 2.56
N ASN A 425 12.83 -8.92 3.68
CA ASN A 425 12.80 -8.31 5.00
C ASN A 425 14.07 -7.50 5.33
N PHE A 426 15.14 -7.66 4.53
CA PHE A 426 16.49 -7.14 4.77
C PHE A 426 16.99 -6.30 3.58
N THR A 427 16.23 -5.27 3.20
CA THR A 427 16.58 -4.31 2.14
C THR A 427 17.45 -3.17 2.68
N ASN A 428 18.23 -2.49 1.83
CA ASN A 428 19.05 -1.37 2.25
C ASN A 428 18.23 -0.05 2.29
N PRO A 429 17.92 0.54 3.47
CA PRO A 429 17.22 1.82 3.58
C PRO A 429 17.99 3.00 2.92
N ASP A 430 19.32 2.93 2.83
CA ASP A 430 20.12 4.02 2.27
C ASP A 430 19.99 4.11 0.73
N LEU A 431 19.55 3.04 0.05
CA LEU A 431 19.13 3.10 -1.37
C LEU A 431 17.90 4.00 -1.57
N PHE A 432 17.04 4.14 -0.56
CA PHE A 432 15.89 5.03 -0.60
C PHE A 432 16.27 6.49 -0.27
N ASN A 433 17.44 6.75 0.32
CA ASN A 433 17.86 8.12 0.64
C ASN A 433 18.52 8.84 -0.56
N ASN A 434 19.12 8.09 -1.49
CA ASN A 434 19.68 8.63 -2.74
C ASN A 434 18.60 8.86 -3.85
N LEU A 435 17.31 8.82 -3.50
CA LEU A 435 16.14 8.84 -4.40
C LEU A 435 15.83 10.17 -5.11
N ASN A 436 16.82 11.07 -5.25
CA ASN A 436 16.70 12.21 -6.17
C ASN A 436 16.67 11.78 -7.65
N GLN A 437 16.92 10.49 -7.94
CA GLN A 437 16.60 9.89 -9.23
C GLN A 437 15.26 9.12 -9.17
N VAL A 438 14.37 9.47 -10.10
CA VAL A 438 12.95 9.04 -10.18
C VAL A 438 12.84 7.62 -10.80
N GLY A 439 13.60 6.66 -10.27
CA GLY A 439 13.84 5.37 -10.92
C GLY A 439 13.35 4.12 -10.18
N THR A 440 13.76 3.93 -8.93
CA THR A 440 13.57 2.65 -8.22
C THR A 440 12.16 2.51 -7.64
N ARG A 441 11.47 1.45 -8.09
CA ARG A 441 10.14 1.07 -7.61
C ARG A 441 10.28 0.09 -6.44
N ILE A 442 9.26 -0.01 -5.58
CA ILE A 442 9.21 -1.05 -4.52
C ILE A 442 9.26 -2.47 -5.15
N SER A 443 8.82 -2.58 -6.39
CA SER A 443 8.81 -3.80 -7.21
C SER A 443 10.14 -4.13 -7.91
N ASP A 444 11.22 -3.37 -7.73
CA ASP A 444 12.52 -3.58 -8.39
C ASP A 444 13.40 -4.63 -7.67
N ASP A 445 13.93 -5.62 -8.41
CA ASP A 445 14.84 -6.65 -7.88
C ASP A 445 16.18 -6.07 -7.38
N ALA A 446 16.62 -4.92 -7.90
CA ALA A 446 17.84 -4.25 -7.44
C ALA A 446 17.75 -3.81 -5.96
N LEU A 447 16.53 -3.56 -5.46
CA LEU A 447 16.28 -3.14 -4.08
C LEU A 447 16.63 -4.22 -3.04
N TYR A 448 16.57 -5.49 -3.45
CA TYR A 448 16.82 -6.65 -2.61
C TYR A 448 18.26 -7.17 -2.70
N GLY A 449 19.05 -6.68 -3.68
CA GLY A 449 20.46 -7.01 -3.90
C GLY A 449 21.41 -6.42 -2.85
N VAL A 450 21.32 -6.94 -1.63
CA VAL A 450 21.96 -6.36 -0.43
C VAL A 450 22.93 -7.35 0.20
N GLN A 451 24.09 -6.86 0.63
CA GLN A 451 25.05 -7.60 1.44
C GLN A 451 24.64 -7.50 2.91
N LEU A 452 24.51 -8.65 3.60
CA LEU A 452 24.07 -8.75 4.99
C LEU A 452 25.20 -9.22 5.89
N GLY A 453 25.28 -8.70 7.11
CA GLY A 453 26.14 -9.20 8.17
C GLY A 453 25.31 -9.94 9.21
N LEU A 454 25.81 -11.07 9.69
CA LEU A 454 25.26 -11.77 10.86
C LEU A 454 26.06 -11.35 12.11
N TYR A 455 25.40 -10.64 13.02
CA TYR A 455 25.99 -10.02 14.19
C TYR A 455 25.54 -10.71 15.48
N VAL A 456 26.43 -10.78 16.47
CA VAL A 456 26.09 -11.17 17.85
C VAL A 456 25.83 -9.90 18.66
N ILE A 457 24.63 -9.76 19.21
CA ILE A 457 24.25 -8.64 20.07
C ILE A 457 24.20 -9.10 21.52
N GLY A 458 25.05 -8.50 22.34
CA GLY A 458 25.01 -8.61 23.79
C GLY A 458 24.01 -7.62 24.40
N TYR A 459 23.48 -7.92 25.58
CA TYR A 459 22.70 -6.97 26.36
C TYR A 459 23.14 -6.94 27.82
N ARG A 460 23.25 -5.75 28.43
CA ARG A 460 23.38 -5.56 29.88
C ARG A 460 22.16 -4.85 30.42
N GLU A 461 21.83 -5.07 31.68
CA GLU A 461 20.81 -4.29 32.39
C GLU A 461 21.52 -3.22 33.23
N TYR A 462 21.22 -1.95 32.99
CA TYR A 462 21.64 -0.84 33.84
C TYR A 462 20.45 -0.38 34.70
N LYS A 463 20.71 -0.02 35.96
CA LYS A 463 19.68 0.54 36.84
C LYS A 463 19.55 2.03 36.53
N ASP A 464 18.45 2.42 35.93
CA ASP A 464 18.14 3.82 35.67
C ASP A 464 17.37 4.38 36.87
N ASP A 465 18.01 5.31 37.58
CA ASP A 465 17.50 5.88 38.83
C ASP A 465 16.37 6.90 38.64
N GLU A 466 16.22 7.48 37.43
CA GLU A 466 15.15 8.42 37.13
C GLU A 466 13.82 7.68 36.89
N ILE A 467 13.84 6.64 36.05
CA ILE A 467 12.65 5.83 35.76
C ILE A 467 12.41 4.68 36.75
N LYS A 468 13.34 4.47 37.71
CA LYS A 468 13.31 3.38 38.72
C LYS A 468 13.08 1.99 38.12
N LYS A 469 13.57 1.77 36.91
CA LYS A 469 13.47 0.51 36.15
C LYS A 469 14.86 0.11 35.64
N PHE A 470 15.04 -1.18 35.37
CA PHE A 470 16.20 -1.63 34.62
C PHE A 470 16.03 -1.28 33.15
N ARG A 471 17.02 -0.61 32.58
CA ARG A 471 17.11 -0.31 31.15
C ARG A 471 18.09 -1.28 30.51
N PRO A 472 17.67 -2.11 29.54
CA PRO A 472 18.62 -2.94 28.80
C PRO A 472 19.38 -2.07 27.79
N GLU A 473 20.70 -2.18 27.83
CA GLU A 473 21.61 -1.59 26.84
C GLU A 473 22.19 -2.70 25.97
N HIS A 474 22.10 -2.52 24.65
CA HIS A 474 22.56 -3.49 23.67
C HIS A 474 23.88 -3.06 23.04
N ARG A 475 24.78 -4.00 22.78
CA ARG A 475 26.05 -3.75 22.07
C ARG A 475 26.38 -4.89 21.12
N THR A 476 26.78 -4.53 19.90
CA THR A 476 27.34 -5.46 18.91
C THR A 476 28.70 -5.96 19.38
N LEU A 477 28.88 -7.28 19.47
CA LEU A 477 30.10 -7.91 19.97
C LEU A 477 31.02 -8.33 18.82
N ALA A 478 30.42 -8.92 17.78
CA ALA A 478 31.11 -9.51 16.64
C ALA A 478 30.18 -9.63 15.42
N ARG A 479 30.77 -9.69 14.22
CA ARG A 479 30.16 -10.24 13.01
C ARG A 479 30.71 -11.64 12.80
N ILE A 480 29.82 -12.64 12.77
CA ILE A 480 30.18 -14.05 12.55
C ILE A 480 30.47 -14.28 11.07
N ALA A 481 29.56 -13.84 10.20
CA ALA A 481 29.60 -14.08 8.76
C ALA A 481 28.98 -12.91 7.97
N THR A 482 29.28 -12.89 6.67
CA THR A 482 28.66 -12.02 5.67
C THR A 482 27.95 -12.88 4.62
N TYR A 483 26.74 -12.48 4.24
CA TYR A 483 25.91 -13.12 3.23
C TYR A 483 25.52 -12.10 2.15
N THR A 484 25.06 -12.59 1.01
CA THR A 484 24.42 -11.77 -0.03
C THR A 484 23.00 -12.27 -0.22
N ASN A 485 22.03 -11.37 -0.17
CA ASN A 485 20.64 -11.68 -0.49
C ASN A 485 20.52 -12.17 -1.93
N ARG A 486 19.86 -13.31 -2.13
CA ARG A 486 19.37 -13.72 -3.44
C ARG A 486 18.21 -12.80 -3.81
N ASN A 487 18.41 -11.97 -4.84
CA ASN A 487 17.52 -10.87 -5.19
C ASN A 487 16.60 -11.17 -6.39
N THR A 488 16.52 -12.42 -6.83
CA THR A 488 15.54 -12.83 -7.85
C THR A 488 14.14 -12.90 -7.25
N PHE A 489 13.12 -12.68 -8.08
CA PHE A 489 11.70 -12.68 -7.70
C PHE A 489 11.28 -13.84 -6.77
N ASP A 490 11.75 -15.06 -7.03
CA ASP A 490 11.51 -16.26 -6.22
C ASP A 490 11.89 -16.11 -4.74
N TYR A 491 13.05 -15.51 -4.47
CA TYR A 491 13.59 -15.33 -3.11
C TYR A 491 13.02 -14.10 -2.39
N ARG A 492 12.11 -13.36 -3.03
CA ARG A 492 11.19 -12.48 -2.29
C ARG A 492 10.25 -13.33 -1.41
N TRP A 493 9.89 -14.54 -1.84
CA TRP A 493 8.82 -15.36 -1.25
C TRP A 493 9.31 -16.67 -0.64
N LYS A 494 10.41 -17.25 -1.14
CA LYS A 494 11.11 -18.39 -0.55
C LYS A 494 12.15 -17.90 0.46
N ALA A 495 12.37 -18.66 1.53
CA ALA A 495 13.47 -18.39 2.44
C ALA A 495 14.81 -18.67 1.72
N GLN A 496 15.81 -17.84 1.99
CA GLN A 496 17.20 -18.17 1.76
C GLN A 496 17.71 -18.93 2.99
N GLU A 497 18.21 -20.13 2.77
CA GLU A 497 18.79 -21.00 3.80
C GLU A 497 20.30 -21.02 3.63
N GLU A 498 21.03 -20.86 4.73
CA GLU A 498 22.49 -20.95 4.79
C GLU A 498 22.92 -21.66 6.09
N VAL A 499 24.20 -22.02 6.19
CA VAL A 499 24.77 -22.64 7.40
C VAL A 499 25.86 -21.74 7.97
N ILE A 500 25.83 -21.51 9.28
CA ILE A 500 26.88 -20.78 10.00
C ILE A 500 27.85 -21.75 10.66
N ASN A 501 29.12 -21.36 10.78
CA ASN A 501 30.13 -22.07 11.56
C ASN A 501 30.47 -21.27 12.81
N LEU A 502 30.03 -21.74 13.98
CA LEU A 502 30.21 -21.05 15.26
C LEU A 502 31.67 -20.92 15.71
N ASN A 503 32.59 -21.71 15.14
CA ASN A 503 34.03 -21.64 15.45
C ASN A 503 34.75 -20.52 14.69
N GLN A 504 34.07 -19.81 13.79
CA GLN A 504 34.65 -18.75 12.97
C GLN A 504 33.96 -17.42 13.27
N VAL A 505 34.76 -16.41 13.63
CA VAL A 505 34.30 -15.03 13.79
C VAL A 505 35.05 -14.17 12.77
N GLN A 506 34.31 -13.63 11.81
CA GLN A 506 34.87 -12.80 10.74
C GLN A 506 35.42 -11.47 11.25
N GLN A 507 34.76 -10.82 12.22
CA GLN A 507 35.20 -9.54 12.79
C GLN A 507 34.72 -9.38 14.25
N TRP A 508 35.61 -8.92 15.13
CA TRP A 508 35.28 -8.52 16.50
C TRP A 508 35.10 -6.99 16.58
N TYR A 509 34.12 -6.53 17.36
CA TYR A 509 33.87 -5.12 17.68
C TYR A 509 34.18 -4.77 19.16
N LEU A 510 34.84 -5.71 19.84
CA LEU A 510 35.41 -5.56 21.18
C LEU A 510 36.93 -5.48 21.05
N ASN A 511 37.56 -4.56 21.78
CA ASN A 511 39.02 -4.52 21.85
C ASN A 511 39.57 -5.70 22.69
N ASP A 512 40.87 -5.94 22.65
CA ASP A 512 41.48 -7.11 23.34
C ASP A 512 41.19 -7.13 24.84
N TRP A 513 41.27 -5.99 25.51
CA TRP A 513 40.97 -5.89 26.94
C TRP A 513 39.50 -6.21 27.23
N GLU A 514 38.56 -5.74 26.40
CA GLU A 514 37.14 -6.09 26.51
C GLU A 514 36.93 -7.59 26.25
N ARG A 515 37.59 -8.18 25.24
CA ARG A 515 37.51 -9.62 24.97
C ARG A 515 38.01 -10.47 26.16
N TRP A 516 39.01 -10.01 26.89
CA TRP A 516 39.54 -10.71 28.07
C TRP A 516 38.77 -10.42 29.38
N ASN A 517 38.15 -9.25 29.55
CA ASN A 517 37.58 -8.84 30.84
C ASN A 517 36.05 -8.70 30.84
N THR A 518 35.42 -8.44 29.69
CA THR A 518 33.95 -8.39 29.59
C THR A 518 33.37 -9.62 28.90
N LEU A 519 34.08 -10.31 28.00
CA LEU A 519 33.50 -11.47 27.30
C LEU A 519 33.15 -12.65 28.24
N TYR A 520 33.88 -12.82 29.35
CA TYR A 520 33.63 -13.91 30.31
C TYR A 520 32.41 -13.68 31.22
N THR A 521 31.84 -12.47 31.27
CA THR A 521 30.57 -12.24 31.98
C THR A 521 29.32 -12.61 31.16
N TYR A 522 29.48 -12.88 29.85
CA TYR A 522 28.41 -13.39 28.97
C TYR A 522 28.18 -14.89 29.20
N ARG A 523 27.02 -15.27 29.75
CA ARG A 523 26.68 -16.68 29.98
C ARG A 523 26.49 -17.49 28.68
N VAL A 524 27.46 -18.37 28.42
CA VAL A 524 27.16 -19.79 28.14
C VAL A 524 27.51 -20.57 29.42
N GLN A 525 26.79 -21.64 29.74
CA GLN A 525 26.75 -22.17 31.10
C GLN A 525 28.03 -22.89 31.55
N GLN A 526 28.63 -22.37 32.64
CA GLN A 526 28.96 -23.12 33.87
C GLN A 526 29.94 -24.30 33.77
N TRP A 527 31.14 -24.17 34.35
CA TRP A 527 31.80 -25.16 35.25
C TRP A 527 33.05 -24.53 35.93
N TYR A 528 33.27 -24.82 37.22
CA TYR A 528 34.45 -24.54 38.07
C TYR A 528 34.99 -23.09 38.24
N LEU A 529 34.38 -22.30 39.15
CA LEU A 529 35.06 -21.18 39.84
C LEU A 529 34.60 -21.07 41.31
N ASN A 530 35.50 -20.63 42.20
CA ASN A 530 35.34 -20.67 43.66
C ASN A 530 34.66 -19.39 44.23
N ASP A 531 34.13 -19.47 45.46
CA ASP A 531 33.23 -18.45 46.04
C ASP A 531 33.81 -17.02 46.22
N TRP A 532 35.11 -16.80 46.01
CA TRP A 532 35.72 -15.47 46.11
C TRP A 532 35.42 -14.56 44.90
N GLU A 533 35.29 -15.13 43.69
CA GLU A 533 34.98 -14.37 42.47
C GLU A 533 33.49 -14.00 42.37
N ARG A 534 32.63 -14.58 43.22
CA ARG A 534 31.21 -14.22 43.30
C ARG A 534 30.94 -12.83 43.90
N TRP A 535 31.90 -12.25 44.61
CA TRP A 535 31.68 -11.05 45.43
C TRP A 535 32.23 -9.74 44.83
N ASN A 536 33.14 -9.79 43.86
CA ASN A 536 33.67 -8.60 43.21
C ASN A 536 33.06 -8.39 41.82
N THR A 537 32.33 -7.28 41.69
CA THR A 537 31.79 -6.70 40.44
C THR A 537 30.82 -7.57 39.61
N LEU A 538 29.53 -7.31 39.85
CA LEU A 538 28.35 -7.76 39.09
C LEU A 538 28.57 -8.00 37.59
N TYR A 539 28.24 -9.23 37.16
CA TYR A 539 28.17 -9.74 35.79
C TYR A 539 27.67 -8.70 34.77
N THR A 540 28.56 -8.21 33.90
CA THR A 540 28.17 -7.27 32.83
C THR A 540 28.01 -7.98 31.50
N TYR A 541 26.81 -7.82 30.93
CA TYR A 541 26.31 -8.41 29.70
C TYR A 541 25.98 -9.92 29.73
N ARG A 542 24.87 -10.28 29.09
CA ARG A 542 24.47 -11.64 28.71
C ARG A 542 24.40 -11.71 27.18
N VAL A 543 24.53 -12.90 26.60
CA VAL A 543 24.23 -13.10 25.17
C VAL A 543 22.75 -12.76 24.96
N GLY A 544 22.47 -11.81 24.06
CA GLY A 544 21.11 -11.33 23.80
C GLY A 544 20.46 -12.08 22.64
N TYR A 545 20.89 -11.76 21.42
CA TYR A 545 20.32 -12.31 20.19
C TYR A 545 21.32 -12.24 19.04
N LEU A 546 21.04 -13.02 17.99
CA LEU A 546 21.65 -12.83 16.67
C LEU A 546 20.84 -11.79 15.90
N LYS A 547 21.54 -10.89 15.19
CA LYS A 547 20.92 -9.92 14.29
C LYS A 547 21.50 -10.09 12.90
N LEU A 548 20.67 -10.34 11.90
CA LEU A 548 21.05 -10.27 10.49
C LEU A 548 20.69 -8.87 10.00
N ALA A 549 21.61 -8.11 9.41
CA ALA A 549 21.33 -6.74 8.99
C ALA A 549 22.11 -6.32 7.73
N PRO A 550 21.56 -5.41 6.91
CA PRO A 550 22.29 -4.78 5.80
C PRO A 550 23.62 -4.15 6.24
N MET A 551 24.71 -4.51 5.56
CA MET A 551 26.03 -3.94 5.80
C MET A 551 26.13 -2.56 5.14
N ARG A 552 26.59 -1.57 5.90
CA ARG A 552 27.03 -0.28 5.36
C ARG A 552 28.50 -0.39 4.91
N PRO A 553 28.93 0.29 3.84
CA PRO A 553 30.32 0.28 3.38
C PRO A 553 31.35 0.67 4.45
N ASN A 554 30.93 1.44 5.46
CA ASN A 554 31.77 1.94 6.54
C ASN A 554 31.42 1.32 7.93
N ASP A 555 30.81 0.13 8.00
CA ASP A 555 30.47 -0.54 9.27
C ASP A 555 31.70 -1.16 9.99
N MET A 556 32.67 -0.30 10.31
CA MET A 556 33.89 -0.65 11.04
C MET A 556 33.66 -0.80 12.54
N ASN A 557 32.63 -0.14 13.09
CA ASN A 557 32.41 -0.03 14.54
C ASN A 557 31.22 -0.84 15.06
N GLY A 558 30.31 -1.32 14.20
CA GLY A 558 29.15 -2.11 14.61
C GLY A 558 28.10 -1.33 15.44
N THR A 559 28.22 0.00 15.52
CA THR A 559 27.37 0.86 16.37
C THR A 559 26.08 1.32 15.71
N GLU A 560 26.04 1.38 14.39
CA GLU A 560 24.87 1.82 13.59
C GLU A 560 24.39 0.71 12.64
N LEU A 561 24.04 -0.44 13.22
CA LEU A 561 23.44 -1.53 12.45
C LEU A 561 22.05 -1.12 11.96
N LEU A 562 21.82 -1.27 10.66
CA LEU A 562 20.53 -1.04 10.03
C LEU A 562 19.45 -2.00 10.59
N ALA A 563 18.18 -1.68 10.37
CA ALA A 563 17.06 -2.55 10.72
C ALA A 563 17.16 -3.90 9.98
N GLY A 564 16.80 -4.98 10.67
CA GLY A 564 16.90 -6.36 10.18
C GLY A 564 16.32 -7.34 11.19
#